data_AF-A0A959W2B1-F1
#
_entry.id   AF-A0A959W2B1-F1
#
_cell.length_a   1.000
_cell.length_b   1.000
_cell.length_c   1.000
_cell.angle_alpha   90.00
_cell.angle_beta   90.00
_cell.angle_gamma   90.00
#
_symmetry.space_group_name_H-M   'P 1'
#
loop_
_entity.id
_entity.type
_entity.pdbx_description
1 polymer ?
#
loop_
_entity_poly.entity_id
_entity_poly.type
_entity_poly.pdbx_seq_one_letter_code
_entity_poly.pdbx_strand_id
1 'polypeptide(L)'
;MNEVCPHFHAGIELIGKRWSGAIIWALDDGPLRFAELKRSIPGLSDRLLSQRLRELEDAGLMTREVEDGPQIKVTYSLTEMGEGLRPAILALRKWACEYQDSLP
;
A
#
# COMPACT_ATOMS: atom_id res chain seq x y z
N MET A 1 23.36 1.55 23.87
CA MET A 1 21.93 1.24 23.67
C MET A 1 21.70 1.14 22.18
N ASN A 2 21.25 -0.01 21.67
CA ASN A 2 20.75 -0.11 20.31
C ASN A 2 19.32 0.44 20.31
N GLU A 3 19.20 1.75 20.16
CA GLU A 3 17.91 2.39 19.98
C GLU A 3 17.48 2.25 18.52
N VAL A 4 16.21 1.89 18.29
CA VAL A 4 15.68 1.75 16.93
C VAL A 4 15.60 3.15 16.32
N CYS A 5 16.10 3.30 15.09
CA CYS A 5 15.99 4.56 14.37
C CYS A 5 14.51 5.00 14.27
N PRO A 6 14.14 6.21 14.71
CA PRO A 6 12.75 6.66 14.75
C PRO A 6 12.12 6.73 13.34
N HIS A 7 12.92 7.05 12.32
CA HIS A 7 12.46 7.06 10.93
C HIS A 7 12.12 5.65 10.43
N PHE A 8 12.94 4.66 10.79
CA PHE A 8 12.66 3.27 10.46
C PHE A 8 11.38 2.79 11.16
N HIS A 9 11.24 3.09 12.46
CA HIS A 9 10.04 2.71 13.21
C HIS A 9 8.77 3.32 12.62
N ALA A 10 8.78 4.61 12.27
CA ALA A 10 7.65 5.28 11.63
C ALA A 10 7.29 4.63 10.28
N GLY A 11 8.30 4.27 9.47
CA GLY A 11 8.09 3.55 8.22
C GLY A 11 7.43 2.19 8.43
N ILE A 12 7.90 1.42 9.41
CA ILE A 12 7.33 0.11 9.78
C ILE A 12 5.88 0.24 10.26
N GLU A 13 5.56 1.22 11.10
CA GLU A 13 4.19 1.45 11.57
C GLU A 13 3.23 1.76 10.41
N LEU A 14 3.69 2.55 9.42
CA LEU A 14 2.88 2.90 8.25
C LEU A 14 2.61 1.69 7.35
N ILE A 15 3.66 0.94 6.97
CA ILE A 15 3.53 -0.20 6.03
C ILE A 15 2.96 -1.45 6.70
N GLY A 16 3.25 -1.64 7.99
CA GLY A 16 2.81 -2.77 8.82
C GLY A 16 1.36 -2.63 9.28
N LYS A 17 0.77 -1.44 9.16
CA LYS A 17 -0.64 -1.22 9.44
C LYS A 17 -1.47 -2.13 8.55
N ARG A 18 -2.49 -2.77 9.16
CA ARG A 18 -3.36 -3.74 8.49
C ARG A 18 -3.84 -3.21 7.13
N TRP A 19 -3.53 -3.96 6.07
CA TRP A 19 -3.82 -3.72 4.66
C TRP A 19 -2.96 -2.70 3.91
N SER A 20 -2.12 -1.89 4.56
CA SER A 20 -1.28 -0.90 3.87
C SER A 20 -0.32 -1.56 2.88
N GLY A 21 0.46 -2.55 3.32
CA GLY A 21 1.37 -3.29 2.44
C GLY A 21 0.65 -4.00 1.28
N ALA A 22 -0.57 -4.50 1.49
CA ALA A 22 -1.36 -5.14 0.44
C ALA A 22 -1.83 -4.13 -0.63
N ILE A 23 -2.20 -2.92 -0.22
CA ILE A 23 -2.59 -1.84 -1.15
C ILE A 23 -1.39 -1.37 -1.96
N ILE A 24 -0.24 -1.15 -1.31
CA ILE A 24 0.99 -0.76 -2.00
C ILE A 24 1.39 -1.84 -3.01
N TRP A 25 1.35 -3.11 -2.60
CA TRP A 25 1.63 -4.24 -3.49
C TRP A 25 0.68 -4.29 -4.69
N ALA A 26 -0.61 -4.05 -4.49
CA ALA A 26 -1.59 -4.08 -5.58
C ALA A 26 -1.38 -2.97 -6.61
N LEU A 27 -0.74 -1.86 -6.23
CA LEU A 27 -0.42 -0.73 -7.11
C LEU A 27 0.96 -0.84 -7.78
N ASP A 28 1.75 -1.90 -7.50
CA ASP A 28 3.10 -2.08 -8.06
C ASP A 28 3.09 -2.18 -9.60
N ASP A 29 2.01 -2.73 -10.17
CA ASP A 29 1.82 -2.90 -11.61
C ASP A 29 1.20 -1.66 -12.28
N GLY A 30 0.90 -0.61 -11.52
CA GLY A 30 0.40 0.67 -12.02
C GLY A 30 -0.94 1.12 -11.43
N PRO A 31 -1.54 2.17 -12.01
CA PRO A 31 -2.72 2.81 -11.44
C PRO A 31 -3.96 1.92 -11.43
N LEU A 32 -4.71 1.91 -10.33
CA LEU A 32 -5.95 1.14 -10.19
C LEU A 32 -7.13 1.99 -9.71
N ARG A 33 -8.35 1.64 -10.11
CA ARG A 33 -9.57 2.21 -9.53
C ARG A 33 -9.90 1.54 -8.20
N PHE A 34 -10.74 2.20 -7.41
CA PHE A 34 -11.19 1.70 -6.11
C PHE A 34 -11.75 0.26 -6.19
N ALA A 35 -12.59 -0.04 -7.18
CA ALA A 35 -13.19 -1.36 -7.35
C ALA A 35 -12.18 -2.44 -7.75
N GLU A 36 -11.10 -2.07 -8.44
CA GLU A 36 -10.01 -2.97 -8.82
C GLU A 36 -9.16 -3.29 -7.60
N LEU A 37 -8.74 -2.27 -6.84
CA LEU A 37 -8.06 -2.45 -5.55
C LEU A 37 -8.85 -3.34 -4.60
N LYS A 38 -10.16 -3.10 -4.51
CA LYS A 38 -11.05 -3.90 -3.67
C LYS A 38 -11.10 -5.37 -4.08
N ARG A 39 -11.06 -5.64 -5.38
CA ARG A 39 -11.06 -7.00 -5.93
C ARG A 39 -9.73 -7.72 -5.70
N SER A 40 -8.63 -6.99 -5.77
CA SER A 40 -7.27 -7.53 -5.53
C SER A 40 -7.01 -7.88 -4.07
N ILE A 41 -7.81 -7.36 -3.12
CA ILE A 41 -7.60 -7.56 -1.69
C ILE A 41 -8.90 -8.09 -1.02
N PRO A 42 -9.15 -9.42 -1.09
CA PRO A 42 -10.29 -10.05 -0.46
C PRO A 42 -10.33 -9.79 1.06
N GLY A 43 -11.51 -9.54 1.62
CA GLY A 43 -11.69 -9.17 3.04
C GLY A 43 -11.60 -7.66 3.33
N LEU A 44 -11.28 -6.86 2.31
CA LEU A 44 -11.17 -5.39 2.30
C LEU A 44 -12.15 -4.59 3.19
N SER A 45 -13.47 -4.67 3.07
CA SER A 45 -14.42 -3.57 3.43
C SER A 45 -14.10 -2.20 2.80
N ASP A 46 -15.15 -1.50 2.34
CA ASP A 46 -14.97 -0.25 1.58
C ASP A 46 -14.55 0.91 2.48
N ARG A 47 -15.08 0.92 3.72
CA ARG A 47 -14.71 1.88 4.76
C ARG A 47 -13.21 1.83 5.05
N LEU A 48 -12.67 0.62 5.26
CA LEU A 48 -11.26 0.47 5.61
C LEU A 48 -10.34 0.73 4.41
N LEU A 49 -10.74 0.34 3.19
CA LEU A 49 -9.98 0.69 1.98
C LEU A 49 -9.91 2.22 1.83
N SER A 50 -11.04 2.92 1.92
CA SER A 50 -11.07 4.38 1.82
C SER A 50 -10.20 5.06 2.88
N GLN A 51 -10.23 4.55 4.11
CA GLN A 51 -9.37 5.05 5.19
C GLN A 51 -7.88 4.85 4.87
N ARG A 52 -7.49 3.67 4.38
CA ARG A 52 -6.09 3.37 4.07
C ARG A 52 -5.58 4.16 2.88
N LEU A 53 -6.39 4.33 1.84
CA LEU A 53 -6.02 5.16 0.69
C LEU A 53 -5.74 6.60 1.14
N ARG A 54 -6.61 7.18 1.98
CA ARG A 54 -6.37 8.52 2.55
C ARG A 54 -5.10 8.57 3.40
N GLU A 55 -4.88 7.60 4.27
CA GLU A 55 -3.68 7.57 5.11
C GLU A 55 -2.38 7.46 4.29
N LEU A 56 -2.39 6.68 3.20
CA LEU A 56 -1.24 6.55 2.29
C LEU A 56 -1.04 7.79 1.43
N GLU A 57 -2.12 8.46 1.02
CA GLU A 57 -2.09 9.75 0.31
C GLU A 57 -1.57 10.87 1.22
N ASP A 58 -2.08 10.97 2.46
CA ASP A 58 -1.63 11.92 3.48
C ASP A 58 -0.15 11.70 3.85
N ALA A 59 0.32 10.46 3.82
CA ALA A 59 1.71 10.10 4.02
C ALA A 59 2.59 10.33 2.78
N GLY A 60 2.02 10.74 1.63
CA GLY A 60 2.73 11.03 0.39
C GLY A 60 3.17 9.82 -0.42
N LEU A 61 2.71 8.61 -0.09
CA LEU A 61 3.04 7.37 -0.82
C LEU A 61 2.17 7.14 -2.05
N MET A 62 1.06 7.86 -2.16
CA MET A 62 0.04 7.65 -3.17
C MET A 62 -0.52 8.97 -3.67
N THR A 63 -0.93 8.99 -4.93
CA THR A 63 -1.72 10.06 -5.53
C THR A 63 -3.07 9.53 -5.99
N ARG A 64 -4.10 10.36 -5.79
CA ARG A 64 -5.44 10.15 -6.34
C ARG A 64 -5.63 11.08 -7.53
N GLU A 65 -5.81 10.51 -8.71
CA GLU A 65 -6.05 11.26 -9.94
C GLU A 65 -7.52 11.17 -10.33
N VAL A 66 -8.06 12.30 -10.80
CA VAL A 66 -9.41 12.40 -11.36
C VAL A 66 -9.25 12.80 -12.82
N GLU A 67 -9.59 11.88 -13.71
CA GLU A 67 -9.63 12.15 -15.15
C GLU A 67 -11.04 12.58 -15.55
N ASP A 68 -11.14 13.81 -16.07
CA ASP A 68 -12.37 14.34 -16.62
C ASP A 68 -12.65 13.77 -18.02
N GLY A 69 -13.94 13.55 -18.32
CA GLY A 69 -14.38 13.03 -19.61
C GLY A 69 -15.87 12.69 -19.59
N PRO A 70 -16.38 12.01 -20.63
CA PRO A 70 -17.78 11.55 -20.67
C PRO A 70 -18.18 10.69 -19.47
N GLN A 71 -17.19 10.00 -18.86
CA GLN A 71 -17.30 9.29 -17.60
C GLN A 71 -16.14 9.71 -16.71
N ILE A 72 -16.43 10.25 -15.52
CA ILE A 72 -15.40 10.58 -14.53
C ILE A 72 -14.71 9.29 -14.09
N LYS A 73 -13.38 9.26 -14.16
CA LYS A 73 -12.56 8.14 -13.67
C LYS A 73 -11.69 8.61 -12.50
N VAL A 74 -11.59 7.75 -11.49
CA VAL A 74 -10.74 8.00 -10.31
C VAL A 74 -9.78 6.83 -10.18
N THR A 75 -8.50 7.13 -10.25
CA THR A 75 -7.40 6.16 -10.14
C THR A 75 -6.50 6.53 -8.97
N TYR A 76 -5.81 5.51 -8.45
CA TYR A 76 -4.80 5.63 -7.41
C TYR A 76 -3.51 5.07 -7.96
N SER A 77 -2.40 5.78 -7.76
CA SER A 77 -1.06 5.42 -8.20
C SER A 77 -0.06 5.64 -7.07
N LEU A 78 1.06 4.90 -7.08
CA LEU A 78 2.16 5.18 -6.17
C LEU A 78 2.87 6.47 -6.62
N THR A 79 3.35 7.25 -5.64
CA THR A 79 4.31 8.31 -5.92
C THR A 79 5.72 7.73 -6.07
N GLU A 80 6.69 8.55 -6.47
CA GLU A 80 8.11 8.17 -6.45
C GLU A 80 8.54 7.64 -5.07
N MET A 81 8.07 8.25 -3.98
CA MET A 81 8.33 7.78 -2.63
C MET A 81 7.64 6.43 -2.33
N GLY A 82 6.42 6.23 -2.84
CA GLY A 82 5.69 4.97 -2.75
C GLY A 82 6.41 3.84 -3.48
N GLU A 83 6.86 4.08 -4.71
CA GLU A 83 7.64 3.14 -5.51
C GLU A 83 8.98 2.80 -4.83
N GLY A 84 9.57 3.74 -4.09
CA GLY A 84 10.77 3.53 -3.29
C GLY A 84 10.63 2.41 -2.24
N LEU A 85 9.42 2.05 -1.82
CA LEU A 85 9.17 0.94 -0.89
C LEU A 85 9.23 -0.45 -1.56
N ARG A 86 9.18 -0.51 -2.90
CA ARG A 86 9.12 -1.76 -3.65
C ARG A 86 10.21 -2.77 -3.29
N PRO A 87 11.51 -2.39 -3.17
CA PRO A 87 12.55 -3.36 -2.79
C PRO A 87 12.31 -3.97 -1.41
N ALA A 88 11.82 -3.16 -0.46
CA ALA A 88 11.52 -3.62 0.90
C ALA A 88 10.32 -4.58 0.93
N ILE A 89 9.26 -4.27 0.19
CA ILE A 89 8.08 -5.14 0.09
C ILE A 89 8.42 -6.46 -0.61
N LEU A 90 9.25 -6.44 -1.66
CA LEU A 90 9.73 -7.65 -2.33
C LEU A 90 10.57 -8.53 -1.39
N ALA A 91 11.46 -7.92 -0.61
CA ALA A 91 12.25 -8.64 0.39
C ALA A 91 11.35 -9.26 1.47
N LEU A 92 10.36 -8.52 1.96
CA LEU A 92 9.40 -9.00 2.94
C LEU A 92 8.55 -10.15 2.38
N ARG A 93 8.08 -10.03 1.14
CA ARG A 93 7.34 -11.10 0.44
C ARG A 93 8.19 -12.35 0.31
N LYS A 94 9.45 -12.22 -0.12
CA LYS A 94 10.37 -13.36 -0.26
C LYS A 94 10.55 -14.08 1.07
N TRP A 95 10.82 -13.32 2.14
CA TRP A 95 10.92 -13.86 3.50
C TRP A 95 9.62 -14.56 3.93
N ALA A 96 8.46 -13.93 3.71
CA ALA A 96 7.17 -14.51 4.10
C ALA A 96 6.88 -15.82 3.36
N CYS A 97 7.23 -15.91 2.07
CA CYS A 97 7.10 -17.15 1.30
C CYS A 97 8.07 -18.25 1.78
N GLU A 98 9.27 -17.88 2.23
CA GLU A 98 10.27 -18.82 2.76
C GLU A 98 9.83 -19.45 4.09
N TYR A 99 9.10 -18.70 4.93
CA TYR A 99 8.70 -19.12 6.27
C TYR A 99 7.18 -19.31 6.44
N GLN A 100 6.44 -19.53 5.35
CA GLN A 100 4.97 -19.54 5.32
C GLN A 100 4.30 -20.41 6.40
N ASP A 101 4.90 -21.56 6.75
CA ASP A 101 4.35 -22.51 7.75
C ASP A 101 4.68 -22.13 9.20
N SER A 102 5.55 -21.12 9.40
CA SER A 102 6.01 -20.64 10.71
C SER A 102 5.44 -19.26 11.08
N LEU A 103 4.70 -18.62 10.17
CA LEU A 103 4.03 -17.36 10.44
C LEU A 103 2.74 -17.63 11.24
N PRO A 104 2.50 -16.88 12.33
CA PRO A 104 1.32 -17.05 13.19
C PRO A 104 0.00 -16.67 12.51
#